data_AF-A0A167CAJ3-F1
#
_entry.id   AF-A0A167CAJ3-F1
#
_cell.length_a   1.000
_cell.length_b   1.000
_cell.length_c   1.000
_cell.angle_alpha   90.00
_cell.angle_beta   90.00
_cell.angle_gamma   90.00
#
_symmetry.space_group_name_H-M   'P 1'
#
loop_
_entity.id
_entity.type
_entity.pdbx_description
1 polymer ?
#
loop_
_entity_poly.entity_id
_entity_poly.type
_entity_poly.pdbx_seq_one_letter_code
_entity_poly.pdbx_strand_id
1 'polypeptide(L)'
;MAYVDLNPVRADMASTPEASDYTSVQQRASEIKGRQTTKKMPHLLPMVDSETVEVEHDDTVCRFRLMDYLELVDSTGRAVRAGKRGAISERAAGILDRLGIDERAWLRHMQPHKQRLPVAVGSLERLKAYAASTGRKWVSGQSLTAC
;
A
#
# COMPACT_ATOMS: atom_id res chain seq x y z
N MET A 1 -8.79 -7.25 -9.13
CA MET A 1 -8.27 -7.90 -7.89
C MET A 1 -9.38 -8.12 -6.87
N ALA A 2 -10.05 -7.07 -6.37
CA ALA A 2 -11.07 -7.18 -5.31
C ALA A 2 -12.18 -8.23 -5.54
N TYR A 3 -12.70 -8.35 -6.77
CA TYR A 3 -13.72 -9.36 -7.08
C TYR A 3 -13.26 -10.79 -6.79
N VAL A 4 -12.05 -11.14 -7.24
CA VAL A 4 -11.47 -12.48 -7.04
C VAL A 4 -11.17 -12.71 -5.56
N ASP A 5 -10.64 -11.70 -4.89
CA ASP A 5 -10.34 -11.74 -3.46
C ASP A 5 -11.59 -11.89 -2.58
N LEU A 6 -12.76 -11.43 -3.06
CA LEU A 6 -14.05 -11.62 -2.38
C LEU A 6 -14.77 -12.91 -2.79
N ASN A 7 -14.33 -13.62 -3.82
CA ASN A 7 -15.05 -14.81 -4.28
C ASN A 7 -15.11 -15.93 -3.23
N PRO A 8 -14.05 -16.26 -2.49
CA PRO A 8 -14.14 -17.28 -1.43
C PRO A 8 -15.11 -16.86 -0.32
N VAL A 9 -15.15 -15.57 0.04
CA VAL A 9 -16.16 -15.06 0.98
C VAL A 9 -17.56 -15.25 0.42
N ARG A 10 -17.82 -14.84 -0.82
CA ARG A 10 -19.13 -14.97 -1.49
C ARG A 10 -19.56 -16.42 -1.70
N ALA A 11 -18.62 -17.33 -1.88
CA ALA A 11 -18.87 -18.76 -2.02
C ALA A 11 -19.12 -19.45 -0.66
N ASP A 12 -18.97 -18.72 0.45
CA ASP A 12 -19.04 -19.23 1.83
C ASP A 12 -17.89 -20.20 2.16
N MET A 13 -16.75 -20.02 1.50
CA MET A 13 -15.52 -20.77 1.74
C MET A 13 -14.61 -20.08 2.77
N ALA A 14 -14.80 -18.77 3.00
CA ALA A 14 -14.08 -17.98 3.98
C ALA A 14 -15.00 -16.95 4.64
N SER A 15 -14.75 -16.63 5.91
CA SER A 15 -15.53 -15.65 6.66
C SER A 15 -15.04 -14.21 6.48
N THR A 16 -13.76 -14.02 6.13
CA THR A 16 -13.14 -12.71 5.88
C THR A 16 -12.19 -12.77 4.68
N PRO A 17 -11.91 -11.63 4.01
CA PRO A 17 -11.02 -11.60 2.86
C PRO A 17 -9.62 -12.14 3.17
N GLU A 18 -9.02 -11.76 4.31
CA GLU A 18 -7.69 -12.23 4.70
C GLU A 18 -7.62 -13.73 5.08
N ALA A 19 -8.77 -14.39 5.27
CA ALA A 19 -8.87 -15.83 5.45
C ALA A 19 -9.19 -16.58 4.15
N SER A 20 -9.29 -15.88 3.02
CA SER A 20 -9.64 -16.46 1.72
C SER A 20 -8.41 -17.10 1.06
N ASP A 21 -8.35 -18.43 1.09
CA ASP A 21 -7.21 -19.18 0.57
C ASP A 21 -6.91 -18.89 -0.91
N TYR A 22 -5.61 -18.82 -1.23
CA TYR A 22 -5.09 -18.62 -2.58
C TYR A 22 -5.52 -17.30 -3.24
N THR A 23 -5.74 -16.26 -2.44
CA THR A 23 -6.08 -14.91 -2.91
C THR A 23 -4.95 -13.91 -2.70
N SER A 24 -4.97 -12.83 -3.48
CA SER A 24 -3.94 -11.80 -3.35
C SER A 24 -4.08 -11.00 -2.05
N VAL A 25 -5.31 -10.83 -1.55
CA VAL A 25 -5.57 -10.21 -0.24
C VAL A 25 -5.02 -11.05 0.91
N GLN A 26 -5.12 -12.38 0.85
CA GLN A 26 -4.53 -13.27 1.87
C GLN A 26 -3.01 -13.14 1.90
N GLN A 27 -2.35 -13.15 0.74
CA GLN A 27 -0.90 -13.02 0.67
C GLN A 27 -0.44 -11.67 1.23
N ARG A 28 -1.06 -10.57 0.79
CA ARG A 28 -0.74 -9.22 1.29
C ARG A 28 -0.99 -9.09 2.79
N ALA A 29 -2.08 -9.66 3.31
CA ALA A 29 -2.36 -9.71 4.74
C ALA A 29 -1.33 -10.52 5.54
N SER A 30 -0.81 -11.60 4.96
CA SER A 30 0.21 -12.45 5.59
C SER A 30 1.56 -11.75 5.66
N GLU A 31 1.93 -11.03 4.60
CA GLU A 31 3.13 -10.19 4.54
C GLU A 31 3.09 -9.10 5.62
N ILE A 32 1.95 -8.42 5.80
CA ILE A 32 1.75 -7.43 6.88
C ILE A 32 1.97 -8.05 8.26
N LYS A 33 1.50 -9.28 8.47
CA LYS A 33 1.65 -10.02 9.74
C LYS A 33 3.07 -10.57 9.96
N GLY A 34 4.02 -10.27 9.08
CA GLY A 34 5.38 -10.80 9.13
C GLY A 34 5.45 -12.32 8.97
N ARG A 35 4.39 -12.94 8.43
CA ARG A 35 4.37 -14.38 8.17
C ARG A 35 5.15 -14.64 6.90
N GLN A 36 6.14 -15.52 6.96
CA GLN A 36 6.92 -15.89 5.80
C GLN A 36 6.02 -16.58 4.77
N THR A 37 5.92 -15.97 3.59
CA THR A 37 5.42 -16.65 2.39
C THR A 37 6.35 -17.82 2.09
N THR A 38 5.81 -19.01 1.88
CA THR A 38 6.63 -20.17 1.52
C THR A 38 7.41 -19.87 0.23
N LYS A 39 8.64 -20.41 0.11
CA LYS A 39 9.57 -20.21 -1.04
C LYS A 39 8.97 -20.49 -2.44
N LYS A 40 7.76 -21.05 -2.52
CA LYS A 40 7.07 -21.44 -3.76
C LYS A 40 5.96 -20.47 -4.20
N MET A 41 5.63 -19.46 -3.40
CA MET A 41 4.58 -18.51 -3.78
C MET A 41 5.11 -17.43 -4.73
N PRO A 42 4.33 -16.99 -5.73
CA PRO A 42 4.70 -15.87 -6.56
C PRO A 42 4.78 -14.59 -5.71
N HIS A 43 5.79 -13.76 -5.97
CA HIS A 43 5.88 -12.44 -5.35
C HIS A 43 4.88 -11.50 -6.02
N LEU A 44 4.00 -10.89 -5.22
CA LEU A 44 3.08 -9.88 -5.73
C LEU A 44 3.81 -8.56 -5.95
N LEU A 45 3.54 -7.91 -7.07
CA LEU A 45 3.98 -6.54 -7.26
C LEU A 45 3.43 -5.65 -6.14
N PRO A 46 4.27 -4.76 -5.57
CA PRO A 46 3.84 -3.86 -4.53
C PRO A 46 2.79 -2.88 -5.08
N MET A 47 1.94 -2.45 -4.15
CA MET A 47 1.07 -1.30 -4.33
C MET A 47 1.83 -0.04 -3.92
N VAL A 48 1.41 1.12 -4.41
CA VAL A 48 2.09 2.37 -4.05
C VAL A 48 2.03 2.65 -2.55
N ASP A 49 3.04 3.35 -2.06
CA ASP A 49 3.15 3.89 -0.71
C ASP A 49 3.24 5.42 -0.77
N SER A 50 3.51 6.05 0.38
CA SER A 50 3.63 7.52 0.47
C SER A 50 4.77 8.10 -0.37
N GLU A 51 5.76 7.30 -0.74
CA GLU A 51 6.94 7.74 -1.50
C GLU A 51 6.75 7.55 -3.01
N THR A 52 5.99 6.53 -3.39
CA THR A 52 5.82 6.08 -4.78
C THR A 52 4.50 6.50 -5.42
N VAL A 53 3.50 6.95 -4.65
CA VAL A 53 2.15 7.29 -5.18
C VAL A 53 2.16 8.39 -6.27
N GLU A 54 3.06 9.36 -6.17
CA GLU A 54 3.16 10.51 -7.09
C GLU A 54 4.14 10.29 -8.25
N VAL A 55 4.89 9.18 -8.25
CA VAL A 55 5.94 8.92 -9.25
C VAL A 55 5.48 7.78 -10.16
N GLU A 56 5.70 7.93 -11.47
CA GLU A 56 5.60 6.79 -12.39
C GLU A 56 6.73 5.81 -12.08
N HIS A 57 6.37 4.73 -11.37
CA HIS A 57 7.24 3.58 -11.13
C HIS A 57 6.63 2.34 -11.77
N ASP A 58 7.36 1.76 -12.73
CA ASP A 58 7.01 0.49 -13.40
C ASP A 58 7.00 -0.71 -12.43
N ASP A 59 7.57 -0.54 -11.23
CA ASP A 59 7.67 -1.57 -10.21
C ASP A 59 6.39 -1.73 -9.35
N THR A 60 5.33 -0.97 -9.63
CA THR A 60 4.07 -1.04 -8.86
C THR A 60 2.91 -1.56 -9.70
N VAL A 61 2.01 -2.34 -9.08
CA VAL A 61 0.86 -2.94 -9.79
C VAL A 61 -0.19 -1.90 -10.19
N CYS A 62 -0.39 -0.88 -9.35
CA CYS A 62 -1.30 0.23 -9.60
C CYS A 62 -1.02 1.36 -8.61
N ARG A 63 -1.49 2.57 -8.95
CA ARG A 63 -1.50 3.74 -8.05
C ARG A 63 -2.63 3.68 -7.02
N PHE A 64 -2.69 2.58 -6.29
CA PHE A 64 -3.59 2.41 -5.17
C PHE A 64 -2.80 1.96 -3.95
N ARG A 65 -3.00 2.59 -2.80
CA ARG A 65 -2.26 2.22 -1.58
C ARG A 65 -2.76 0.89 -1.05
N LEU A 66 -1.86 0.11 -0.46
CA LEU A 66 -2.22 -1.21 0.09
C LEU A 66 -3.33 -1.13 1.15
N MET A 67 -3.28 -0.13 2.03
CA MET A 67 -4.29 0.02 3.09
C MET A 67 -5.65 0.40 2.52
N ASP A 68 -5.69 1.33 1.56
CA ASP A 68 -6.91 1.70 0.82
C ASP A 68 -7.50 0.48 0.10
N TYR A 69 -6.64 -0.37 -0.47
CA TYR A 69 -7.06 -1.61 -1.11
C TYR A 69 -7.78 -2.55 -0.14
N LEU A 70 -7.18 -2.78 1.03
CA LEU A 70 -7.74 -3.67 2.04
C LEU A 70 -9.09 -3.14 2.53
N GLU A 71 -9.18 -1.85 2.84
CA GLU A 71 -10.42 -1.21 3.29
C GLU A 71 -11.51 -1.24 2.21
N LEU A 72 -11.15 -0.99 0.95
CA LEU A 72 -12.06 -1.12 -0.19
C LEU A 72 -12.62 -2.55 -0.30
N VAL A 73 -11.76 -3.56 -0.17
CA VAL A 73 -12.17 -4.97 -0.24
C VAL A 73 -13.11 -5.33 0.91
N ASP A 74 -12.77 -4.95 2.15
CA ASP A 74 -13.59 -5.22 3.34
C ASP A 74 -14.95 -4.52 3.26
N SER A 75 -14.95 -3.23 2.92
CA SER A 75 -16.16 -2.42 2.77
C SER A 75 -17.07 -2.96 1.67
N THR A 76 -16.49 -3.33 0.52
CA THR A 76 -17.23 -3.95 -0.58
C THR A 76 -17.81 -5.29 -0.17
N GLY A 77 -17.04 -6.13 0.53
CA GLY A 77 -17.49 -7.44 1.01
C GLY A 77 -18.65 -7.34 2.00
N ARG A 78 -18.68 -6.31 2.86
CA ARG A 78 -19.82 -6.00 3.75
C ARG A 78 -21.02 -5.45 2.99
N ALA A 79 -20.79 -4.53 2.05
CA ALA A 79 -21.84 -3.87 1.27
C ALA A 79 -22.62 -4.83 0.36
N VAL A 80 -22.05 -5.98 -0.04
CA VAL A 80 -22.71 -7.00 -0.88
C VAL A 80 -23.93 -7.68 -0.21
N ARG A 81 -24.29 -7.25 1.00
CA ARG A 81 -25.64 -7.21 1.60
C ARG A 81 -26.19 -8.53 2.15
N ALA A 82 -26.67 -8.38 3.39
CA ALA A 82 -27.41 -9.33 4.20
C ALA A 82 -28.50 -10.10 3.42
N GLY A 83 -28.53 -11.41 3.60
CA GLY A 83 -29.50 -12.33 2.99
C GLY A 83 -28.93 -13.21 1.87
N LYS A 84 -27.69 -12.98 1.43
CA LYS A 84 -26.94 -13.90 0.57
C LYS A 84 -25.98 -14.75 1.39
N ARG A 85 -25.78 -16.00 0.98
CA ARG A 85 -24.74 -16.89 1.55
C ARG A 85 -23.37 -16.24 1.35
N GLY A 86 -22.50 -16.31 2.36
CA GLY A 86 -21.16 -15.73 2.27
C GLY A 86 -21.13 -14.20 2.38
N ALA A 87 -21.40 -13.67 3.57
CA ALA A 87 -21.35 -12.24 3.89
C ALA A 87 -20.41 -11.96 5.06
N ILE A 88 -19.68 -10.85 4.99
CA ILE A 88 -18.87 -10.38 6.12
C ILE A 88 -19.81 -9.78 7.17
N SER A 89 -19.76 -10.30 8.39
CA SER A 89 -20.59 -9.80 9.51
C SER A 89 -20.34 -8.32 9.77
N GLU A 90 -21.39 -7.51 9.89
CA GLU A 90 -21.28 -6.10 10.31
C GLU A 90 -20.62 -5.94 11.68
N ARG A 91 -20.71 -6.96 12.54
CA ARG A 91 -20.08 -6.98 13.87
C ARG A 91 -18.58 -7.33 13.82
N ALA A 92 -18.07 -7.82 12.70
CA ALA A 92 -16.63 -8.08 12.58
C ALA A 92 -15.87 -6.76 12.60
N ALA A 93 -14.77 -6.69 13.37
CA ALA A 93 -13.87 -5.54 13.37
C ALA A 93 -13.37 -5.22 11.95
N GLY A 94 -12.97 -3.97 11.67
CA GLY A 94 -12.46 -3.59 10.35
C GLY A 94 -11.25 -4.44 9.95
N ILE A 95 -10.99 -4.61 8.65
CA ILE A 95 -9.84 -5.42 8.21
C ILE A 95 -8.52 -4.93 8.80
N LEU A 96 -8.34 -3.61 8.98
CA LEU A 96 -7.15 -3.04 9.60
C LEU A 96 -7.01 -3.49 11.06
N ASP A 97 -8.10 -3.46 11.84
CA ASP A 97 -8.12 -3.97 13.22
C ASP A 97 -7.81 -5.47 13.29
N ARG A 98 -8.40 -6.28 12.39
CA ARG A 98 -8.17 -7.73 12.31
C ARG A 98 -6.73 -8.08 11.90
N LEU A 99 -6.05 -7.15 11.23
CA LEU A 99 -4.64 -7.26 10.90
C LEU A 99 -3.72 -6.72 12.00
N GLY A 100 -4.25 -6.11 13.05
CA GLY A 100 -3.49 -5.50 14.14
C GLY A 100 -2.82 -4.18 13.74
N ILE A 101 -3.37 -3.50 12.73
CA ILE A 101 -2.87 -2.21 12.24
C ILE A 101 -3.49 -1.11 13.10
N ASP A 102 -2.64 -0.37 13.80
CA ASP A 102 -3.07 0.77 14.61
C ASP A 102 -3.59 1.91 13.70
N GLU A 103 -4.85 2.28 13.90
CA GLU A 103 -5.53 3.32 13.12
C GLU A 103 -4.78 4.66 13.17
N ARG A 104 -4.15 5.02 14.30
CA ARG A 104 -3.41 6.29 14.43
C ARG A 104 -2.08 6.26 13.68
N ALA A 105 -1.37 5.13 13.71
CA ALA A 105 -0.19 4.89 12.91
C ALA A 105 -0.54 4.92 11.42
N TRP A 106 -1.67 4.32 11.05
CA TRP A 106 -2.21 4.37 9.70
C TRP A 106 -2.52 5.80 9.27
N LEU A 107 -3.33 6.56 10.01
CA LEU A 107 -3.69 7.94 9.66
C LEU A 107 -2.45 8.83 9.47
N ARG A 108 -1.38 8.62 10.24
CA ARG A 108 -0.11 9.33 10.03
C ARG A 108 0.56 8.96 8.70
N HIS A 109 0.51 7.69 8.30
CA HIS A 109 1.06 7.22 7.03
C HIS A 109 0.21 7.66 5.82
N MET A 110 -1.07 7.94 6.05
CA MET A 110 -2.02 8.38 5.03
C MET A 110 -2.01 9.89 4.78
N GLN A 111 -1.42 10.68 5.70
CA GLN A 111 -1.24 12.10 5.48
C GLN A 111 -0.42 12.31 4.20
N PRO A 112 -0.83 13.22 3.31
CA PRO A 112 -0.03 13.59 2.15
C PRO A 112 1.36 13.96 2.66
N HIS A 113 2.35 13.15 2.32
CA HIS A 113 3.71 13.51 2.65
C HIS A 113 3.99 14.78 1.84
N LYS A 114 4.34 15.88 2.51
CA LYS A 114 4.87 17.05 1.78
C LYS A 114 6.02 16.52 0.94
N GLN A 115 5.88 16.61 -0.39
CA GLN A 115 6.98 16.31 -1.30
C GLN A 115 8.22 16.97 -0.73
N ARG A 116 9.33 16.23 -0.68
CA ARG A 116 10.64 16.85 -0.44
C ARG A 116 10.87 17.77 -1.63
N LEU A 117 10.45 19.03 -1.51
CA LEU A 117 10.74 20.04 -2.51
C LEU A 117 12.25 20.06 -2.68
N PRO A 118 12.75 19.95 -3.92
CA PRO A 118 14.18 20.02 -4.16
C PRO A 118 14.66 21.34 -3.59
N VAL A 119 15.59 21.25 -2.62
CA VAL A 119 16.04 22.43 -1.88
C VAL A 119 16.83 23.39 -2.79
N ALA A 120 17.40 22.85 -3.88
CA ALA A 120 17.98 23.61 -4.97
C ALA A 120 17.90 22.79 -6.27
N VAL A 121 17.78 23.46 -7.42
CA VAL A 121 17.80 22.87 -8.76
C VAL A 121 18.77 23.68 -9.62
N GLY A 122 19.63 23.01 -10.38
CA GLY A 122 20.61 23.67 -11.25
C GLY A 122 21.71 22.72 -11.71
N SER A 123 22.70 23.24 -12.43
CA SER A 123 23.87 22.45 -12.82
C SER A 123 24.60 21.92 -11.58
N LEU A 124 25.31 20.79 -11.73
CA LEU A 124 26.07 20.17 -10.64
C LEU A 124 27.02 21.17 -9.95
N GLU A 125 27.64 22.05 -10.74
CA GLU A 125 28.53 23.10 -10.25
C GLU A 125 27.78 24.10 -9.35
N ARG A 126 26.60 24.57 -9.78
CA ARG A 126 25.76 25.48 -8.99
C ARG A 126 25.20 24.80 -7.73
N LEU A 127 24.88 23.50 -7.79
CA LEU A 127 24.47 22.74 -6.61
C LEU A 127 25.60 22.59 -5.59
N LYS A 128 26.85 22.38 -6.03
CA LYS A 128 28.03 22.35 -5.16
C LYS A 128 28.29 23.72 -4.51
N ALA A 129 28.21 24.80 -5.30
CA ALA A 129 28.35 26.16 -4.79
C ALA A 129 27.25 26.51 -3.78
N TYR A 130 26.01 26.12 -4.06
CA TYR A 130 24.87 26.27 -3.14
C TYR A 130 25.11 25.52 -1.83
N ALA A 131 25.57 24.26 -1.89
CA ALA A 131 25.88 23.47 -0.70
C ALA A 131 26.93 24.16 0.18
N ALA A 132 28.03 24.63 -0.43
CA ALA A 132 29.08 25.37 0.27
C ALA A 132 28.56 26.66 0.91
N SER A 133 27.77 27.45 0.18
CA SER A 133 27.22 28.73 0.68
C SER A 133 26.21 28.56 1.83
N THR A 134 25.55 27.40 1.91
CA THR A 134 24.54 27.10 2.94
C THR A 134 25.08 26.25 4.07
N GLY A 135 26.40 25.98 4.11
CA GLY A 135 27.03 25.13 5.12
C GLY A 135 26.63 23.65 5.04
N ARG A 136 26.06 23.22 3.91
CA ARG A 136 25.62 21.84 3.68
C ARG A 136 26.74 21.02 3.05
N LYS A 137 26.90 19.78 3.50
CA LYS A 137 27.87 18.85 2.91
C LYS A 137 27.35 18.20 1.61
N TRP A 138 26.04 18.19 1.39
CA TRP A 138 25.39 17.57 0.24
C TRP A 138 23.99 18.18 0.01
N VAL A 139 23.47 18.05 -1.21
CA VAL A 139 22.09 18.38 -1.61
C VAL A 139 21.45 17.12 -2.19
N SER A 140 20.32 16.70 -1.63
CA SER A 140 19.58 15.48 -2.01
C SER A 140 18.79 15.67 -3.31
N GLY A 141 18.56 14.58 -4.07
CA GLY A 141 17.69 14.59 -5.25
C GLY A 141 18.41 14.92 -6.56
N GLN A 142 19.70 14.58 -6.68
CA GLN A 142 20.47 14.75 -7.90
C GLN A 142 20.07 13.65 -8.91
N SER A 143 19.12 13.95 -9.80
CA SER A 143 18.91 13.17 -11.02
C SER A 143 19.60 13.89 -12.17
N LEU A 144 20.56 13.20 -12.81
CA LEU A 144 21.08 13.66 -14.10
C LEU A 144 19.95 13.48 -15.12
N THR A 145 19.33 14.58 -15.52
CA THR A 145 18.50 14.58 -16.72
C THR A 145 19.47 14.47 -17.90
N ALA A 146 19.61 13.26 -18.45
CA ALA A 146 20.30 13.09 -19.72
C ALA A 146 19.48 13.83 -20.78
N CYS A 147 20.07 14.86 -21.38
CA CYS A 147 19.53 15.51 -22.58
C CYS A 147 19.65 14.60 -23.79
#